data_AF-A0A2G8JZ94-F1
#
_entry.id   AF-A0A2G8JZ94-F1
#
_cell.length_a   1.000
_cell.length_b   1.000
_cell.length_c   1.000
_cell.angle_alpha   90.00
_cell.angle_beta   90.00
_cell.angle_gamma   90.00
#
_symmetry.space_group_name_H-M   'P 1'
#
loop_
_entity.id
_entity.type
_entity.pdbx_description
1 polymer ?
#
loop_
_entity_poly.entity_id
_entity_poly.type
_entity_poly.pdbx_seq_one_letter_code
_entity_poly.pdbx_strand_id
1 'polypeptide(L)'
;MEQLIENIVKVRPLFSENRKIEELPYSALNLQEFQSWPVGKRRAAEWQRALDVRRSAYRVIHKVVALWEVKIWSTKKIMRWCREHGYTPRDTDLYRDAIKGCDLCGVFYRTEDSKSHRCQNKWLTDIGILRKPTYSIPDDWCKALQDVQKSKEMDADDDIVLIDVVSVSPGERKKQVTKREIKVEEEARVEQRIRIPQSHAAQFVTDETNKIGIHFDSLEVSEGVYAPVVEEMISAATKCFLSEILHKSHKAAYDSQQQNRIPSEIHPAHIYQAIRETKLLDFLTNQKLGVKNEVPSNQKS
;
A
#
# COMPACT_ATOMS: atom_id res chain seq x y z
N MET A 1 -12.91 11.99 -11.39
CA MET A 1 -13.80 10.88 -11.80
C MET A 1 -13.28 9.53 -11.36
N GLU A 2 -12.05 9.15 -11.70
CA GLU A 2 -11.49 7.84 -11.34
C GLU A 2 -11.50 7.55 -9.83
N GLN A 3 -10.98 8.47 -9.01
CA GLN A 3 -11.04 8.38 -7.54
C GLN A 3 -12.48 8.23 -7.00
N LEU A 4 -13.46 8.87 -7.65
CA LEU A 4 -14.87 8.75 -7.26
C LEU A 4 -15.39 7.34 -7.55
N ILE A 5 -15.07 6.78 -8.72
CA ILE A 5 -15.44 5.40 -9.06
C ILE A 5 -14.77 4.42 -8.09
N GLU A 6 -13.49 4.59 -7.81
CA GLU A 6 -12.74 3.75 -6.88
C GLU A 6 -13.42 3.68 -5.49
N ASN A 7 -13.73 4.84 -4.92
CA ASN A 7 -14.38 4.90 -3.61
C ASN A 7 -15.78 4.26 -3.61
N ILE A 8 -16.56 4.46 -4.69
CA ILE A 8 -17.89 3.84 -4.79
C ILE A 8 -17.78 2.32 -4.94
N VAL A 9 -16.81 1.82 -5.72
CA VAL A 9 -16.61 0.38 -5.94
C VAL A 9 -16.22 -0.33 -4.63
N LYS A 10 -15.44 0.31 -3.76
CA LYS A 10 -15.11 -0.22 -2.43
C LYS A 10 -16.36 -0.41 -1.55
N VAL A 11 -17.35 0.47 -1.69
CA VAL A 11 -18.64 0.37 -0.97
C VAL A 11 -19.65 -0.56 -1.67
N ARG A 12 -19.44 -0.82 -2.97
CA ARG A 12 -20.30 -1.66 -3.83
C ARG A 12 -19.52 -2.88 -4.37
N PRO A 13 -19.06 -3.80 -3.49
CA PRO A 13 -18.25 -4.94 -3.90
C PRO A 13 -19.06 -6.00 -4.65
N LEU A 14 -18.37 -6.88 -5.39
CA LEU A 14 -19.00 -8.06 -6.01
C LEU A 14 -19.30 -9.18 -5.01
N PHE A 15 -18.63 -9.17 -3.87
CA PHE A 15 -18.87 -10.12 -2.80
C PHE A 15 -18.56 -9.48 -1.45
N SER A 16 -19.39 -9.77 -0.47
CA SER A 16 -19.29 -9.26 0.89
C SER A 16 -19.99 -10.23 1.83
N GLU A 17 -19.31 -10.60 2.92
CA GLU A 17 -19.86 -11.52 3.92
C GLU A 17 -21.12 -10.94 4.59
N ASN A 18 -21.12 -9.62 4.77
CA ASN A 18 -22.22 -8.87 5.40
C ASN A 18 -23.19 -8.28 4.36
N ARG A 19 -23.35 -8.92 3.19
CA ARG A 19 -24.25 -8.39 2.15
C ARG A 19 -25.70 -8.35 2.64
N LYS A 20 -26.40 -7.28 2.28
CA LYS A 20 -27.86 -7.24 2.28
C LYS A 20 -28.33 -7.36 0.84
N ILE A 21 -29.11 -8.41 0.54
CA ILE A 21 -29.58 -8.69 -0.83
C ILE A 21 -30.40 -7.52 -1.39
N GLU A 22 -31.14 -6.82 -0.53
CA GLU A 22 -31.92 -5.62 -0.89
C GLU A 22 -31.04 -4.47 -1.39
N GLU A 23 -29.84 -4.30 -0.82
CA GLU A 23 -28.91 -3.23 -1.19
C GLU A 23 -27.98 -3.65 -2.33
N LEU A 24 -27.53 -4.91 -2.34
CA LEU A 24 -26.53 -5.46 -3.27
C LEU A 24 -27.03 -6.78 -3.89
N PRO A 25 -28.04 -6.75 -4.78
CA PRO A 25 -28.66 -7.97 -5.32
C PRO A 25 -27.72 -8.81 -6.21
N TYR A 26 -26.65 -8.20 -6.69
CA TYR A 26 -25.63 -8.85 -7.53
C TYR A 26 -24.44 -9.41 -6.73
N SER A 27 -24.35 -9.14 -5.43
CA SER A 27 -23.17 -9.49 -4.62
C SER A 27 -23.23 -10.93 -4.13
N ALA A 28 -22.13 -11.67 -4.28
CA ALA A 28 -21.94 -12.98 -3.61
C ALA A 28 -21.50 -12.80 -2.14
N LEU A 29 -21.42 -13.88 -1.35
CA LEU A 29 -21.04 -13.87 0.07
C LEU A 29 -19.52 -13.80 0.14
N ASN A 30 -18.88 -14.58 -0.72
CA ASN A 30 -17.45 -14.71 -0.82
C ASN A 30 -17.05 -15.04 -2.26
N LEU A 31 -15.75 -15.13 -2.50
CA LEU A 31 -15.18 -15.45 -3.80
C LEU A 31 -15.64 -16.82 -4.33
N GLN A 32 -15.76 -17.83 -3.45
CA GLN A 32 -16.13 -19.19 -3.84
C GLN A 32 -17.56 -19.25 -4.38
N GLU A 33 -18.52 -18.58 -3.73
CA GLU A 33 -19.90 -18.48 -4.22
C GLU A 33 -19.95 -17.73 -5.55
N PHE A 34 -19.19 -16.64 -5.69
CA PHE A 34 -19.13 -15.91 -6.97
C PHE A 34 -18.59 -16.79 -8.10
N GLN A 35 -17.54 -17.58 -7.84
CA GLN A 35 -16.92 -18.46 -8.83
C GLN A 35 -17.81 -19.66 -9.18
N SER A 36 -18.62 -20.16 -8.23
CA SER A 36 -19.57 -21.26 -8.49
C SER A 36 -20.71 -20.86 -9.43
N TRP A 37 -20.95 -19.56 -9.64
CA TRP A 37 -21.97 -19.10 -10.57
C TRP A 37 -21.60 -19.39 -12.03
N PRO A 38 -22.60 -19.72 -12.87
CA PRO A 38 -22.42 -19.79 -14.31
C PRO A 38 -21.82 -18.49 -14.86
N VAL A 39 -20.97 -18.60 -15.89
CA VAL A 39 -20.30 -17.44 -16.50
C VAL A 39 -21.28 -16.32 -16.86
N GLY A 40 -22.46 -16.68 -17.38
CA GLY A 40 -23.52 -15.70 -17.68
C GLY A 40 -23.97 -14.89 -16.47
N LYS A 41 -24.16 -15.55 -15.31
CA LYS A 41 -24.52 -14.89 -14.05
C LYS A 41 -23.38 -14.02 -13.52
N ARG A 42 -22.12 -14.48 -13.61
CA ARG A 42 -20.94 -13.66 -13.27
C ARG A 42 -20.88 -12.38 -14.11
N ARG A 43 -21.04 -12.48 -15.43
CA ARG A 43 -21.04 -11.31 -16.33
C ARG A 43 -22.22 -10.38 -16.08
N ALA A 44 -23.40 -10.93 -15.79
CA ALA A 44 -24.56 -10.13 -15.40
C ALA A 44 -24.31 -9.37 -14.09
N ALA A 45 -23.72 -10.02 -13.08
CA ALA A 45 -23.39 -9.40 -11.80
C ALA A 45 -22.36 -8.27 -11.95
N GLU A 46 -21.30 -8.46 -12.74
CA GLU A 46 -20.33 -7.41 -13.07
C GLU A 46 -21.00 -6.19 -13.72
N TRP A 47 -21.92 -6.42 -14.65
CA TRP A 47 -22.66 -5.36 -15.34
C TRP A 47 -23.63 -4.64 -14.41
N GLN A 48 -24.35 -5.38 -13.57
CA GLN A 48 -25.27 -4.84 -12.56
C GLN A 48 -24.51 -3.98 -11.53
N ARG A 49 -23.36 -4.44 -11.04
CA ARG A 49 -22.47 -3.62 -10.20
C ARG A 49 -22.08 -2.33 -10.91
N ALA A 50 -21.64 -2.42 -12.17
CA ALA A 50 -21.24 -1.22 -12.92
C ALA A 50 -22.41 -0.23 -13.12
N LEU A 51 -23.64 -0.72 -13.29
CA LEU A 51 -24.84 0.13 -13.33
C LEU A 51 -25.09 0.82 -12.00
N ASP A 52 -24.98 0.10 -10.89
CA ASP A 52 -25.17 0.64 -9.54
C ASP A 52 -24.08 1.67 -9.16
N VAL A 53 -22.82 1.37 -9.48
CA VAL A 53 -21.70 2.32 -9.34
C VAL A 53 -21.96 3.58 -10.15
N ARG A 54 -22.42 3.46 -11.40
CA ARG A 54 -22.77 4.60 -12.25
C ARG A 54 -23.90 5.44 -11.65
N ARG A 55 -24.95 4.80 -11.13
CA ARG A 55 -26.09 5.49 -10.48
C ARG A 55 -25.63 6.21 -9.20
N SER A 56 -24.78 5.58 -8.41
CA SER A 56 -24.20 6.17 -7.20
C SER A 56 -23.32 7.38 -7.55
N ALA A 57 -22.48 7.27 -8.59
CA ALA A 57 -21.66 8.38 -9.08
C ALA A 57 -22.52 9.56 -9.56
N TYR A 58 -23.60 9.28 -10.30
CA TYR A 58 -24.58 10.29 -10.70
C TYR A 58 -25.17 11.01 -9.48
N ARG A 59 -25.61 10.27 -8.46
CA ARG A 59 -26.18 10.86 -7.24
C ARG A 59 -25.19 11.76 -6.50
N VAL A 60 -23.91 11.37 -6.43
CA VAL A 60 -22.86 12.18 -5.77
C VAL A 60 -22.58 13.45 -6.59
N ILE A 61 -22.40 13.31 -7.90
CA ILE A 61 -22.13 14.45 -8.78
C ILE A 61 -23.26 15.48 -8.70
N HIS A 62 -24.52 15.06 -8.80
CA HIS A 62 -25.64 16.00 -8.75
C HIS A 62 -25.83 16.68 -7.38
N LYS A 63 -25.34 16.09 -6.29
CA LYS A 63 -25.40 16.70 -4.95
C LYS A 63 -24.25 17.68 -4.67
N VAL A 64 -23.12 17.53 -5.38
CA VAL A 64 -21.90 18.29 -5.11
C VAL A 64 -21.61 19.20 -6.29
N VAL A 65 -21.84 20.51 -6.12
CA VAL A 65 -21.70 21.54 -7.17
C VAL A 65 -20.33 21.48 -7.86
N ALA A 66 -19.26 21.26 -7.09
CA ALA A 66 -17.89 21.18 -7.59
C ALA A 66 -17.65 20.03 -8.60
N LEU A 67 -18.58 19.07 -8.72
CA LEU A 67 -18.44 17.92 -9.60
C LEU A 67 -19.36 17.96 -10.83
N TRP A 68 -20.18 19.01 -11.01
CA TRP A 68 -21.19 19.06 -12.08
C TRP A 68 -20.61 18.98 -13.50
N GLU A 69 -19.40 19.50 -13.72
CA GLU A 69 -18.72 19.44 -15.02
C GLU A 69 -18.09 18.07 -15.32
N VAL A 70 -18.04 17.17 -14.33
CA VAL A 70 -17.38 15.87 -14.48
C VAL A 70 -18.27 14.92 -15.29
N LYS A 71 -17.84 14.59 -16.51
CA LYS A 71 -18.53 13.63 -17.37
C LYS A 71 -18.53 12.22 -16.75
N ILE A 72 -19.74 11.70 -16.52
CA ILE A 72 -19.97 10.36 -15.99
C ILE A 72 -19.54 9.30 -17.02
N TRP A 73 -18.83 8.27 -16.54
CA TRP A 73 -18.39 7.17 -17.39
C TRP A 73 -19.56 6.27 -17.82
N SER A 74 -19.43 5.65 -19.00
CA SER A 74 -20.37 4.64 -19.45
C SER A 74 -20.27 3.38 -18.58
N THR A 75 -21.36 2.60 -18.49
CA THR A 75 -21.37 1.32 -17.75
C THR A 75 -20.25 0.41 -18.22
N LYS A 76 -20.04 0.32 -19.54
CA LYS A 76 -18.97 -0.48 -20.15
C LYS A 76 -17.58 -0.02 -19.69
N LYS A 77 -17.35 1.30 -19.60
CA LYS A 77 -16.07 1.86 -19.12
C LYS A 77 -15.84 1.53 -17.64
N ILE A 78 -16.86 1.68 -16.80
CA ILE A 78 -16.77 1.33 -15.37
C ILE A 78 -16.48 -0.16 -15.19
N MET A 79 -17.22 -1.02 -15.89
CA MET A 79 -17.02 -2.47 -15.83
C MET A 79 -15.59 -2.86 -16.24
N ARG A 80 -15.07 -2.30 -17.35
CA ARG A 80 -13.71 -2.54 -17.81
C ARG A 80 -12.67 -2.05 -16.79
N TRP A 81 -12.85 -0.82 -16.29
CA TRP A 81 -11.97 -0.25 -15.27
C TRP A 81 -11.88 -1.15 -14.03
N CYS A 82 -13.01 -1.71 -13.56
CA CYS A 82 -13.00 -2.65 -12.45
C CYS A 82 -12.18 -3.93 -12.73
N ARG A 83 -12.16 -4.42 -13.97
CA ARG A 83 -11.32 -5.56 -14.36
C ARG A 83 -9.85 -5.19 -14.41
N GLU A 84 -9.52 -4.05 -15.00
CA GLU A 84 -8.15 -3.52 -15.11
C GLU A 84 -7.51 -3.36 -13.72
N HIS A 85 -8.27 -2.89 -12.73
CA HIS A 85 -7.78 -2.55 -11.40
C HIS A 85 -7.97 -3.67 -10.36
N GLY A 86 -8.35 -4.88 -10.76
CA GLY A 86 -8.44 -6.01 -9.82
C GLY A 86 -9.65 -5.98 -8.87
N TYR A 87 -10.70 -5.23 -9.20
CA TYR A 87 -11.99 -5.30 -8.50
C TYR A 87 -12.90 -6.42 -9.01
N THR A 88 -12.48 -7.12 -10.06
CA THR A 88 -13.21 -8.27 -10.60
C THR A 88 -12.27 -9.49 -10.57
N PRO A 89 -12.66 -10.60 -9.93
CA PRO A 89 -11.86 -11.81 -9.94
C PRO A 89 -11.65 -12.38 -11.34
N ARG A 90 -10.52 -13.05 -11.55
CA ARG A 90 -10.27 -13.85 -12.75
C ARG A 90 -11.16 -15.09 -12.75
N ASP A 91 -11.65 -15.47 -13.93
CA ASP A 91 -12.35 -16.74 -14.11
C ASP A 91 -11.32 -17.88 -14.15
N THR A 92 -11.26 -18.67 -13.09
CA THR A 92 -10.38 -19.84 -12.98
C THR A 92 -10.73 -20.93 -13.99
N ASP A 93 -12.02 -21.09 -14.28
CA ASP A 93 -12.53 -22.24 -15.06
C ASP A 93 -12.40 -22.05 -16.57
N LEU A 94 -12.26 -20.80 -17.02
CA LEU A 94 -12.21 -20.45 -18.44
C LEU A 94 -10.80 -20.48 -19.02
N TYR A 95 -9.78 -20.46 -18.16
CA TYR A 95 -8.38 -20.33 -18.55
C TYR A 95 -7.54 -21.33 -17.76
N ARG A 96 -7.72 -22.62 -18.08
CA ARG A 96 -6.84 -23.71 -17.62
C ARG A 96 -5.54 -23.65 -18.44
N ASP A 97 -4.83 -22.54 -18.31
CA ASP A 97 -3.71 -22.23 -19.17
C ASP A 97 -2.41 -22.59 -18.44
N ALA A 98 -1.85 -23.75 -18.80
CA ALA A 98 -0.46 -24.14 -18.56
C ALA A 98 0.51 -23.28 -19.40
N ILE A 99 0.27 -21.98 -19.49
CA ILE A 99 1.09 -21.04 -20.24
C ILE A 99 2.11 -20.49 -19.24
N LYS A 100 3.32 -21.04 -19.27
CA LYS A 100 4.45 -20.50 -18.50
C LYS A 100 4.84 -19.13 -19.07
N GLY A 101 4.77 -18.11 -18.23
CA GLY A 101 5.33 -16.80 -18.49
C GLY A 101 6.70 -16.65 -17.83
N CYS A 102 7.27 -15.45 -17.91
CA CYS A 102 8.46 -15.11 -17.13
C CYS A 102 8.09 -14.75 -15.69
N ASP A 103 8.71 -15.41 -14.71
CA ASP A 103 8.46 -15.19 -13.27
C ASP A 103 8.82 -13.77 -12.76
N LEU A 104 9.50 -12.97 -13.59
CA LEU A 104 9.86 -11.59 -13.25
C LEU A 104 8.92 -10.56 -13.89
N CYS A 105 8.53 -10.75 -15.15
CA CYS A 105 7.79 -9.76 -15.93
C CYS A 105 6.39 -10.20 -16.39
N GLY A 106 6.00 -11.46 -16.15
CA GLY A 106 4.70 -12.01 -16.52
C GLY A 106 4.44 -12.13 -18.03
N VAL A 107 5.42 -11.79 -18.88
CA VAL A 107 5.28 -11.88 -20.34
C VAL A 107 5.31 -13.36 -20.76
N PHE A 108 4.29 -13.76 -21.50
CA PHE A 108 4.22 -15.09 -22.11
C PHE A 108 5.14 -15.17 -23.32
N TYR A 109 5.88 -16.27 -23.45
CA TYR A 109 6.70 -16.61 -24.61
C TYR A 109 6.29 -18.00 -25.11
N ARG A 110 6.45 -18.26 -26.41
CA ARG A 110 6.21 -19.61 -26.96
C ARG A 110 7.33 -20.53 -26.46
N THR A 111 7.01 -21.77 -26.13
CA THR A 111 7.94 -22.74 -25.52
C THR A 111 9.16 -23.07 -26.39
N GLU A 112 9.04 -22.94 -27.71
CA GLU A 112 10.15 -23.05 -28.68
C GLU A 112 11.19 -21.92 -28.51
N ASP A 113 10.77 -20.79 -27.95
CA ASP A 113 11.56 -19.61 -27.63
C ASP A 113 11.97 -19.55 -26.14
N SER A 114 11.79 -20.63 -25.37
CA SER A 114 12.08 -20.65 -23.92
C SER A 114 13.54 -20.31 -23.56
N LYS A 115 14.49 -20.53 -24.47
CA LYS A 115 15.88 -20.07 -24.35
C LYS A 115 16.10 -18.60 -24.75
N SER A 116 15.11 -17.96 -25.36
CA SER A 116 15.20 -16.60 -25.92
C SER A 116 14.60 -15.52 -25.03
N HIS A 117 13.70 -15.85 -24.10
CA HIS A 117 13.16 -14.87 -23.17
C HIS A 117 14.21 -14.50 -22.11
N ARG A 118 15.12 -13.60 -22.50
CA ARG A 118 15.86 -12.79 -21.54
C ARG A 118 14.94 -11.67 -21.11
N CYS A 119 14.43 -11.77 -19.88
CA CYS A 119 13.66 -10.71 -19.25
C CYS A 119 14.38 -9.37 -19.48
N GLN A 120 13.71 -8.43 -20.16
CA GLN A 120 14.30 -7.14 -20.49
C GLN A 120 14.53 -6.28 -19.23
N ASN A 121 13.98 -6.69 -18.09
CA ASN A 121 14.18 -6.08 -16.78
C ASN A 121 15.52 -6.47 -16.18
N LYS A 122 16.61 -5.99 -16.79
CA LYS A 122 18.00 -6.15 -16.28
C LYS A 122 18.21 -5.52 -14.89
N TRP A 123 17.27 -4.69 -14.45
CA TRP A 123 17.27 -4.05 -13.14
C TRP A 123 16.73 -4.96 -12.02
N LEU A 124 16.20 -6.15 -12.34
CA LEU A 124 15.83 -7.20 -11.37
C LEU A 124 16.87 -8.33 -11.33
N THR A 125 17.08 -8.90 -10.14
CA THR A 125 17.76 -10.18 -9.94
C THR A 125 16.85 -11.31 -10.41
N ASP A 126 17.41 -12.52 -10.52
CA ASP A 126 16.66 -13.70 -10.96
C ASP A 126 15.56 -14.12 -9.95
N ILE A 127 15.60 -13.57 -8.73
CA ILE A 127 14.59 -13.73 -7.67
C ILE A 127 13.63 -12.53 -7.56
N GLY A 128 13.71 -11.55 -8.45
CA GLY A 128 12.79 -10.40 -8.47
C GLY A 128 13.11 -9.27 -7.50
N ILE A 129 14.34 -9.18 -7.02
CA ILE A 129 14.82 -8.06 -6.19
C ILE A 129 15.54 -7.05 -7.08
N LEU A 130 15.47 -5.75 -6.76
CA LEU A 130 16.21 -4.73 -7.48
C LEU A 130 17.73 -4.99 -7.38
N ARG A 131 18.44 -5.02 -8.51
CA ARG A 131 19.91 -5.17 -8.55
C ARG A 131 20.63 -3.96 -7.99
N LYS A 132 20.03 -2.78 -8.18
CA LYS A 132 20.42 -1.53 -7.55
C LYS A 132 19.19 -1.05 -6.78
N PRO A 133 18.96 -1.57 -5.55
CA PRO A 133 17.87 -1.07 -4.72
C PRO A 133 18.08 0.43 -4.47
N THR A 134 17.02 1.12 -4.09
CA THR A 134 17.10 2.54 -3.78
C THR A 134 18.25 2.82 -2.80
N TYR A 135 19.14 3.73 -3.20
CA TYR A 135 20.34 4.05 -2.45
C TYR A 135 19.97 5.08 -1.40
N SER A 136 19.51 4.56 -0.27
CA SER A 136 19.98 5.01 1.03
C SER A 136 19.76 3.87 2.01
N ILE A 137 20.52 2.78 1.87
CA ILE A 137 20.84 1.99 3.06
C ILE A 137 21.55 3.00 3.97
N PRO A 138 21.06 3.24 5.20
CA PRO A 138 21.68 4.18 6.12
C PRO A 138 23.20 3.97 6.21
N ASP A 139 23.66 2.73 6.10
CA ASP A 139 25.08 2.36 6.12
C ASP A 139 25.91 2.96 4.97
N ASP A 140 25.37 3.06 3.75
CA ASP A 140 26.10 3.63 2.61
C ASP A 140 26.20 5.16 2.71
N TRP A 141 25.16 5.82 3.24
CA TRP A 141 25.20 7.24 3.58
C TRP A 141 26.06 7.52 4.81
N CYS A 142 26.00 6.68 5.84
CA CYS A 142 26.87 6.76 7.01
C CYS A 142 28.34 6.62 6.59
N LYS A 143 28.67 5.68 5.71
CA LYS A 143 30.02 5.56 5.13
C LYS A 143 30.41 6.78 4.32
N ALA A 144 29.55 7.25 3.41
CA ALA A 144 29.84 8.45 2.63
C ALA A 144 30.01 9.71 3.50
N LEU A 145 29.20 9.88 4.55
CA LEU A 145 29.32 10.97 5.51
C LEU A 145 30.59 10.85 6.37
N GLN A 146 30.96 9.63 6.77
CA GLN A 146 32.22 9.37 7.47
C GLN A 146 33.43 9.66 6.57
N ASP A 147 33.36 9.35 5.28
CA ASP A 147 34.43 9.64 4.33
C ASP A 147 34.53 11.15 4.02
N VAL A 148 33.41 11.88 4.01
CA VAL A 148 33.38 13.35 3.94
C VAL A 148 33.91 14.01 5.23
N GLN A 149 33.66 13.41 6.40
CA GLN A 149 34.24 13.88 7.66
C GLN A 149 35.75 13.63 7.70
N LYS A 150 36.22 12.44 7.30
CA LYS A 150 37.65 12.11 7.23
C LYS A 150 38.41 12.99 6.23
N SER A 151 37.81 13.31 5.09
CA SER A 151 38.44 14.21 4.11
C SER A 151 38.52 15.65 4.63
N LYS A 152 37.53 16.12 5.40
CA LYS A 152 37.62 17.41 6.09
C LYS A 152 38.64 17.45 7.23
N GLU A 153 38.90 16.32 7.90
CA GLU A 153 39.97 16.21 8.90
C GLU A 153 41.36 16.17 8.27
N MET A 154 41.49 15.77 6.99
CA MET A 154 42.76 15.80 6.24
C MET A 154 43.07 17.16 5.61
N ASP A 155 42.06 18.02 5.40
CA ASP A 155 42.20 19.34 4.76
C ASP A 155 42.20 20.52 5.76
N ALA A 156 42.19 20.26 7.07
CA ALA A 156 42.09 21.29 8.12
C ALA A 156 43.38 21.44 8.97
N ASP A 157 44.55 21.48 8.32
CA ASP A 157 45.81 21.91 8.96
C ASP A 157 46.18 23.37 8.68
N ASP A 158 45.29 24.19 8.12
CA ASP A 158 45.48 25.64 8.06
C ASP A 158 44.19 26.41 8.45
N ASP A 159 44.35 27.33 9.40
CA ASP A 159 43.41 28.34 9.92
C ASP A 159 42.24 27.89 10.82
N ILE A 160 42.57 27.56 12.07
CA ILE A 160 41.62 27.47 13.20
C ILE A 160 41.09 28.88 13.54
N VAL A 161 39.86 29.20 13.13
CA VAL A 161 39.05 30.23 13.79
C VAL A 161 38.27 29.54 14.92
N LEU A 162 38.61 29.88 16.17
CA LEU A 162 37.92 29.43 17.38
C LEU A 162 36.47 29.93 17.38
N ILE A 163 35.53 29.05 17.03
CA ILE A 163 34.12 29.24 17.37
C ILE A 163 33.91 28.57 18.73
N ASP A 164 33.70 29.40 19.75
CA ASP A 164 33.36 28.99 21.12
C ASP A 164 31.98 28.31 21.12
N VAL A 165 31.98 26.98 21.08
CA VAL A 165 30.77 26.20 21.36
C VAL A 165 30.59 26.24 22.87
N VAL A 166 29.64 27.07 23.33
CA VAL A 166 29.17 27.05 24.71
C VAL A 166 28.68 25.63 25.02
N SER A 167 29.52 24.87 25.70
CA SER A 167 29.17 23.59 26.29
C SER A 167 28.10 23.87 27.34
N VAL A 168 26.86 23.47 27.07
CA VAL A 168 25.83 23.44 28.12
C VAL A 168 26.20 22.28 29.04
N SER A 169 26.74 22.62 30.20
CA SER A 169 27.10 21.68 31.25
C SER A 169 25.89 20.79 31.60
N PRO A 170 26.08 19.49 31.92
CA PRO A 170 25.00 18.68 32.47
C PRO A 170 24.64 19.26 33.84
N GLY A 171 23.56 20.04 33.89
CA GLY A 171 23.03 20.56 35.13
C GLY A 171 22.65 19.41 36.07
N GLU A 172 23.36 19.32 37.18
CA GLU A 172 23.09 18.44 38.31
C GLU A 172 21.62 18.53 38.74
N ARG A 173 20.82 17.51 38.43
CA ARG A 173 19.49 17.36 39.05
C ARG A 173 19.67 16.72 40.43
N LYS A 174 19.77 17.57 41.45
CA LYS A 174 19.53 17.14 42.84
C LYS A 174 18.03 17.04 43.11
N LYS A 175 17.72 16.10 44.04
CA LYS A 175 16.46 15.83 44.77
C LYS A 175 15.66 14.66 44.19
N GLN A 176 15.16 13.71 44.97
CA GLN A 176 15.25 13.43 46.40
C GLN A 176 14.76 11.98 46.57
N VAL A 177 15.48 11.17 47.34
CA VAL A 177 14.95 9.88 47.81
C VAL A 177 13.97 10.18 48.94
N THR A 178 12.69 9.88 48.73
CA THR A 178 11.72 9.78 49.82
C THR A 178 10.98 8.46 49.69
N LYS A 179 11.44 7.46 50.46
CA LYS A 179 10.67 6.26 50.74
C LYS A 179 9.90 6.51 52.04
N ARG A 180 8.56 6.56 51.98
CA ARG A 180 7.66 6.29 53.12
C ARG A 180 6.24 5.98 52.62
N GLU A 181 5.99 4.68 52.65
CA GLU A 181 4.76 3.90 52.84
C GLU A 181 3.37 4.58 52.91
N ILE A 182 2.48 4.08 52.04
CA ILE A 182 1.21 3.37 52.33
C ILE A 182 0.00 4.16 52.87
N LYS A 183 -1.06 4.11 52.05
CA LYS A 183 -2.53 4.16 52.28
C LYS A 183 -3.17 5.49 52.68
N VAL A 184 -3.87 6.07 51.70
CA VAL A 184 -5.27 6.48 51.88
C VAL A 184 -6.08 5.78 50.81
N GLU A 185 -7.06 5.02 51.27
CA GLU A 185 -8.10 4.34 50.51
C GLU A 185 -8.96 5.40 49.79
N GLU A 186 -8.91 5.44 48.46
CA GLU A 186 -10.02 5.93 47.64
C GLU A 186 -10.80 4.71 47.18
N GLU A 187 -11.68 4.24 48.06
CA GLU A 187 -12.72 3.28 47.71
C GLU A 187 -13.77 3.92 46.79
N ALA A 188 -14.14 3.16 45.77
CA ALA A 188 -15.49 3.07 45.22
C ALA A 188 -16.02 4.20 44.30
N ARG A 189 -15.27 4.49 43.23
CA ARG A 189 -15.81 4.29 41.87
C ARG A 189 -14.74 3.59 41.03
N VAL A 190 -14.71 2.26 41.08
CA VAL A 190 -14.12 1.50 39.98
C VAL A 190 -15.09 1.66 38.81
N GLU A 191 -15.04 2.82 38.14
CA GLU A 191 -15.48 2.88 36.74
C GLU A 191 -14.66 1.80 36.05
N GLN A 192 -15.31 0.69 35.71
CA GLN A 192 -14.66 -0.44 35.07
C GLN A 192 -13.97 0.11 33.82
N ARG A 193 -12.64 0.28 33.88
CA ARG A 193 -11.86 0.71 32.74
C ARG A 193 -11.83 -0.45 31.76
N ILE A 194 -12.73 -0.44 30.80
CA ILE A 194 -12.85 -1.48 29.78
C ILE A 194 -11.74 -1.25 28.76
N ARG A 195 -10.84 -2.22 28.60
CA ARG A 195 -9.79 -2.16 27.58
C ARG A 195 -10.18 -3.02 26.38
N ILE A 196 -10.22 -2.40 25.21
CA ILE A 196 -10.45 -3.11 23.95
C ILE A 196 -9.15 -3.84 23.56
N PRO A 197 -9.21 -5.14 23.23
CA PRO A 197 -8.02 -5.89 22.81
C PRO A 197 -7.51 -5.41 21.45
N GLN A 198 -6.20 -5.46 21.26
CA GLN A 198 -5.55 -5.23 19.97
C GLN A 198 -5.91 -6.33 18.97
N SER A 199 -6.09 -5.97 17.70
CA SER A 199 -6.11 -6.95 16.62
C SER A 199 -4.71 -7.54 16.39
N HIS A 200 -4.64 -8.72 15.77
CA HIS A 200 -3.35 -9.34 15.40
C HIS A 200 -2.48 -8.43 14.52
N ALA A 201 -3.10 -7.61 13.65
CA ALA A 201 -2.37 -6.67 12.82
C ALA A 201 -1.82 -5.47 13.62
N ALA A 202 -2.53 -5.01 14.65
CA ALA A 202 -2.04 -3.98 15.56
C ALA A 202 -0.96 -4.48 16.52
N GLN A 203 -0.99 -5.78 16.89
CA GLN A 203 0.10 -6.42 17.63
C GLN A 203 1.41 -6.38 16.85
N PHE A 204 1.39 -6.71 15.55
CA PHE A 204 2.56 -6.58 14.68
C PHE A 204 3.13 -5.15 14.68
N VAL A 205 2.27 -4.13 14.62
CA VAL A 205 2.70 -2.72 14.71
C VAL A 205 3.36 -2.42 16.05
N THR A 206 2.78 -2.92 17.15
CA THR A 206 3.34 -2.77 18.49
C THR A 206 4.74 -3.40 18.57
N ASP A 207 4.90 -4.61 18.05
CA ASP A 207 6.18 -5.32 18.06
C ASP A 207 7.26 -4.59 17.26
N GLU A 208 6.94 -4.08 16.06
CA GLU A 208 7.90 -3.33 15.24
C GLU A 208 8.24 -1.96 15.84
N THR A 209 7.28 -1.27 16.45
CA THR A 209 7.53 0.03 17.09
C THR A 209 8.32 -0.11 18.39
N ASN A 210 8.11 -1.19 19.16
CA ASN A 210 8.91 -1.50 20.33
C ASN A 210 10.40 -1.70 19.98
N LYS A 211 10.72 -2.30 18.82
CA LYS A 211 12.12 -2.49 18.38
C LYS A 211 12.87 -1.18 18.16
N ILE A 212 12.16 -0.12 17.78
CA ILE A 212 12.71 1.23 17.59
C ILE A 212 12.55 2.11 18.83
N GLY A 213 12.09 1.53 19.96
CA GLY A 213 11.92 2.24 21.24
C GLY A 213 10.69 3.15 21.30
N ILE A 214 9.71 2.96 20.40
CA ILE A 214 8.45 3.70 20.41
C ILE A 214 7.37 2.83 21.06
N HIS A 215 6.71 3.39 22.07
CA HIS A 215 5.60 2.75 22.77
C HIS A 215 4.35 3.60 22.64
N PHE A 216 3.21 2.95 22.37
CA PHE A 216 1.91 3.61 22.30
C PHE A 216 1.06 3.26 23.52
N ASP A 217 0.48 4.29 24.13
CA ASP A 217 -0.48 4.12 25.21
C ASP A 217 -1.90 3.98 24.66
N SER A 218 -2.73 3.19 25.35
CA SER A 218 -4.15 3.09 25.00
C SER A 218 -4.87 4.41 25.27
N LEU A 219 -5.65 4.86 24.30
CA LEU A 219 -6.37 6.13 24.36
C LEU A 219 -7.81 5.91 24.81
N GLU A 220 -8.35 6.83 25.58
CA GLU A 220 -9.75 6.83 25.98
C GLU A 220 -10.64 7.22 24.79
N VAL A 221 -11.54 6.31 24.38
CA VAL A 221 -12.45 6.50 23.24
C VAL A 221 -13.83 6.94 23.70
N SER A 222 -14.26 6.46 24.85
CA SER A 222 -15.46 6.88 25.57
C SER A 222 -15.19 6.79 27.07
N GLU A 223 -16.03 7.41 27.89
CA GLU A 223 -15.91 7.41 29.35
C GLU A 223 -15.62 5.99 29.88
N GLY A 224 -14.42 5.80 30.44
CA GLY A 224 -13.98 4.52 31.00
C GLY A 224 -13.61 3.43 29.98
N VAL A 225 -13.52 3.72 28.67
CA VAL A 225 -13.16 2.74 27.62
C VAL A 225 -11.88 3.15 26.91
N TYR A 226 -10.87 2.27 26.96
CA TYR A 226 -9.53 2.51 26.41
C TYR A 226 -9.23 1.56 25.26
N ALA A 227 -8.66 2.07 24.18
CA ALA A 227 -8.36 1.29 22.98
C ALA A 227 -6.98 1.62 22.38
N PRO A 228 -6.33 0.66 21.70
CA PRO A 228 -5.06 0.82 20.97
C PRO A 228 -5.28 1.53 19.62
N VAL A 229 -5.79 2.77 19.67
CA VAL A 229 -6.26 3.48 18.47
C VAL A 229 -5.13 3.74 17.48
N VAL A 230 -3.94 4.11 17.96
CA VAL A 230 -2.80 4.48 17.10
C VAL A 230 -2.31 3.27 16.32
N GLU A 231 -2.17 2.12 16.99
CA GLU A 231 -1.72 0.88 16.39
C GLU A 231 -2.73 0.37 15.35
N GLU A 232 -4.03 0.46 15.65
CA GLU A 232 -5.10 0.13 14.71
C GLU A 232 -5.13 1.09 13.51
N MET A 233 -4.89 2.38 13.73
CA MET A 233 -4.79 3.38 12.65
C MET A 233 -3.61 3.10 11.73
N ILE A 234 -2.43 2.79 12.26
CA ILE A 234 -1.24 2.44 11.46
C ILE A 234 -1.49 1.15 10.67
N SER A 235 -2.08 0.14 11.31
CA SER A 235 -2.50 -1.12 10.67
C SER A 235 -3.47 -0.87 9.51
N ALA A 236 -4.50 -0.03 9.72
CA ALA A 236 -5.46 0.33 8.69
C ALA A 236 -4.81 1.11 7.53
N ALA A 237 -3.95 2.08 7.84
CA ALA A 237 -3.20 2.84 6.84
C ALA A 237 -2.29 1.93 5.99
N THR A 238 -1.63 0.96 6.64
CA THR A 238 -0.78 -0.03 5.96
C THR A 238 -1.60 -0.92 5.02
N LYS A 239 -2.77 -1.39 5.45
CA LYS A 239 -3.69 -2.17 4.60
C LYS A 239 -4.16 -1.36 3.38
N CYS A 240 -4.53 -0.09 3.58
CA CYS A 240 -4.92 0.80 2.50
C CYS A 240 -3.77 1.01 1.50
N PHE A 241 -2.56 1.25 2.01
CA PHE A 241 -1.34 1.40 1.21
C PHE A 241 -1.04 0.15 0.37
N LEU A 242 -1.06 -1.03 0.98
CA LEU A 242 -0.83 -2.30 0.28
C LEU A 242 -1.92 -2.57 -0.76
N SER A 243 -3.19 -2.30 -0.44
CA SER A 243 -4.30 -2.43 -1.38
C SER A 243 -4.12 -1.54 -2.60
N GLU A 244 -3.70 -0.29 -2.41
CA GLU A 244 -3.45 0.65 -3.52
C GLU A 244 -2.29 0.15 -4.41
N ILE A 245 -1.19 -0.30 -3.83
CA ILE A 245 -0.08 -0.90 -4.58
C ILE A 245 -0.54 -2.12 -5.37
N LEU A 246 -1.31 -3.01 -4.74
CA LEU A 246 -1.80 -4.22 -5.41
C LEU A 246 -2.74 -3.90 -6.59
N HIS A 247 -3.66 -2.94 -6.43
CA HIS A 247 -4.55 -2.52 -7.51
C HIS A 247 -3.78 -1.90 -8.69
N LYS A 248 -2.79 -1.05 -8.40
CA LYS A 248 -1.91 -0.46 -9.44
C LYS A 248 -1.01 -1.51 -10.10
N SER A 249 -0.51 -2.46 -9.31
CA SER A 249 0.29 -3.58 -9.83
C SER A 249 -0.56 -4.49 -10.72
N HIS A 250 -1.81 -4.74 -10.34
CA HIS A 250 -2.76 -5.48 -11.15
C HIS A 250 -3.05 -4.74 -12.47
N LYS A 251 -3.20 -3.42 -12.43
CA LYS A 251 -3.33 -2.59 -13.63
C LYS A 251 -2.11 -2.73 -14.54
N ALA A 252 -0.90 -2.59 -14.00
CA ALA A 252 0.33 -2.77 -14.77
C ALA A 252 0.43 -4.18 -15.38
N ALA A 253 -0.03 -5.20 -14.66
CA ALA A 253 -0.12 -6.57 -15.16
C ALA A 253 -1.19 -6.76 -16.25
N TYR A 254 -2.30 -6.04 -16.16
CA TYR A 254 -3.35 -6.04 -17.19
C TYR A 254 -2.85 -5.37 -18.47
N ASP A 255 -2.17 -4.23 -18.33
CA ASP A 255 -1.66 -3.43 -19.44
C ASP A 255 -0.48 -4.13 -20.16
N SER A 256 0.29 -4.97 -19.46
CA SER A 256 1.36 -5.78 -20.05
C SER A 256 0.85 -6.97 -20.88
N GLN A 257 -0.40 -7.40 -20.68
CA GLN A 257 -1.01 -8.51 -21.41
C GLN A 257 -1.68 -8.04 -22.71
N GLN A 258 -1.20 -8.53 -23.85
CA GLN A 258 -1.73 -8.17 -25.18
C GLN A 258 -3.20 -8.55 -25.41
N GLN A 259 -3.80 -9.43 -24.58
CA GLN A 259 -5.12 -10.00 -24.82
C GLN A 259 -6.27 -9.35 -24.02
N ASN A 260 -6.05 -8.23 -23.32
CA ASN A 260 -7.07 -7.59 -22.46
C ASN A 260 -7.73 -8.58 -21.47
N ARG A 261 -6.96 -9.57 -21.00
CA ARG A 261 -7.41 -10.60 -20.05
C ARG A 261 -7.06 -10.16 -18.63
N ILE A 262 -7.83 -10.63 -17.66
CA ILE A 262 -7.51 -10.43 -16.25
C ILE A 262 -6.24 -11.26 -15.95
N PRO A 263 -5.17 -10.64 -15.44
CA PRO A 263 -3.92 -11.33 -15.15
C PRO A 263 -4.14 -12.41 -14.09
N SER A 264 -3.44 -13.55 -14.24
CA SER A 264 -3.45 -14.62 -13.24
C SER A 264 -2.63 -14.26 -12.01
N GLU A 265 -1.49 -13.61 -12.23
CA GLU A 265 -0.47 -13.39 -11.21
C GLU A 265 0.17 -12.01 -11.36
N ILE A 266 0.47 -11.40 -10.22
CA ILE A 266 1.24 -10.15 -10.15
C ILE A 266 2.70 -10.53 -9.97
N HIS A 267 3.56 -10.01 -10.85
CA HIS A 267 4.99 -10.30 -10.89
C HIS A 267 5.78 -9.09 -10.34
N PRO A 268 7.04 -9.27 -9.89
CA PRO A 268 7.86 -8.19 -9.34
C PRO A 268 7.94 -6.94 -10.23
N ALA A 269 8.00 -7.12 -11.56
CA ALA A 269 8.03 -5.99 -12.49
C ALA A 269 6.78 -5.11 -12.40
N HIS A 270 5.61 -5.71 -12.19
CA HIS A 270 4.34 -4.98 -12.08
C HIS A 270 4.29 -4.15 -10.79
N ILE A 271 4.83 -4.68 -9.69
CA ILE A 271 4.93 -3.96 -8.41
C ILE A 271 5.85 -2.76 -8.55
N TYR A 272 7.02 -2.95 -9.14
CA TYR A 272 7.96 -1.86 -9.34
C TYR A 272 7.39 -0.77 -10.27
N GLN A 273 6.69 -1.17 -11.33
CA GLN A 273 6.00 -0.24 -12.22
C GLN A 273 4.94 0.58 -11.45
N ALA A 274 4.14 -0.08 -10.61
CA ALA A 274 3.14 0.59 -9.77
C ALA A 274 3.75 1.59 -8.78
N ILE A 275 4.89 1.24 -8.17
CA ILE A 275 5.63 2.13 -7.27
C ILE A 275 6.15 3.35 -8.06
N ARG A 276 6.75 3.13 -9.24
CA ARG A 276 7.28 4.20 -10.10
C ARG A 276 6.23 5.17 -10.62
N GLU A 277 5.04 4.68 -10.93
CA GLU A 277 3.95 5.53 -11.43
C GLU A 277 3.28 6.34 -10.31
N THR A 278 3.46 5.94 -9.05
CA THR A 278 2.86 6.61 -7.91
C THR A 278 3.76 7.72 -7.37
N LYS A 279 3.39 8.97 -7.62
CA LYS A 279 4.14 10.16 -7.17
C LYS A 279 4.45 10.20 -5.66
N LEU A 280 3.54 9.69 -4.82
CA LEU A 280 3.75 9.65 -3.38
C LEU A 280 4.83 8.65 -2.96
N LEU A 281 5.20 7.73 -3.85
CA LEU A 281 6.20 6.69 -3.63
C LEU A 281 7.53 7.02 -4.31
N ASP A 282 7.74 8.28 -4.69
CA ASP A 282 9.02 8.75 -5.25
C ASP A 282 10.20 8.50 -4.30
N PHE A 283 9.95 8.47 -2.98
CA PHE A 283 10.95 8.11 -1.97
C PHE A 283 11.45 6.67 -2.10
N LEU A 284 10.67 5.79 -2.76
CA LEU A 284 11.03 4.41 -3.06
C LEU A 284 11.65 4.24 -4.46
N THR A 285 11.84 5.30 -5.25
CA THR A 285 12.22 5.17 -6.67
C THR A 285 13.53 5.85 -7.07
N ASN A 286 14.32 6.39 -6.13
CA ASN A 286 15.55 7.18 -6.38
C ASN A 286 15.38 8.36 -7.37
N GLN A 287 14.20 8.58 -7.96
CA GLN A 287 13.98 9.47 -9.09
C GLN A 287 14.28 10.94 -8.76
N LYS A 288 14.24 11.29 -7.48
CA LYS A 288 14.52 12.63 -6.95
C LYS A 288 15.80 12.70 -6.12
N LEU A 289 16.57 11.62 -6.04
CA LEU A 289 17.80 11.51 -5.24
C LEU A 289 19.08 11.72 -6.08
N GLY A 290 18.99 12.35 -7.24
CA GLY A 290 20.16 12.71 -8.07
C GLY A 290 20.85 11.53 -8.77
N VAL A 291 20.38 10.29 -8.57
CA VAL A 291 20.87 9.12 -9.29
C VAL A 291 20.39 9.23 -10.74
N LYS A 292 21.32 9.33 -11.69
CA LYS A 292 21.01 9.22 -13.11
C LYS A 292 20.48 7.81 -13.37
N ASN A 293 19.16 7.64 -13.38
CA ASN A 293 18.53 6.40 -13.79
C ASN A 293 18.92 6.17 -15.26
N GLU A 294 19.78 5.19 -15.52
CA GLU A 294 19.90 4.58 -16.85
C GLU A 294 18.58 3.86 -17.14
N VAL A 295 17.55 4.61 -17.54
CA VAL A 295 16.29 4.02 -17.99
C VAL A 295 16.44 3.63 -19.46
N PRO A 296 16.05 2.41 -19.85
CA PRO A 296 15.90 2.08 -21.27
C PRO A 296 14.76 2.90 -21.85
N SER A 297 15.10 3.75 -22.81
CA SER A 297 14.20 4.38 -23.75
C SER A 297 13.49 3.29 -24.58
N ASN A 298 12.28 2.91 -24.18
CA ASN A 298 11.38 2.12 -25.01
C ASN A 298 9.95 2.69 -24.94
N GLN A 299 9.83 3.96 -25.32
CA GLN A 299 8.59 4.58 -25.80
C GLN A 299 8.94 5.68 -26.80
N LYS A 300 9.19 5.26 -28.05
CA LYS A 300 9.01 5.99 -29.33
C LYS A 300 8.82 4.86 -30.36
N SER A 301 7.76 4.75 -31.17
CA SER A 301 6.71 5.65 -31.65
C SER A 301 5.42 4.85 -31.84
#